data_AF-A0A2T3G1A1-F1
#
_entry.id   AF-A0A2T3G1A1-F1
#
_cell.length_a   1.000
_cell.length_b   1.000
_cell.length_c   1.000
_cell.angle_alpha   90.00
_cell.angle_beta   90.00
_cell.angle_gamma   90.00
#
_symmetry.space_group_name_H-M   'P 1'
#
loop_
_entity.id
_entity.type
_entity.pdbx_description
1 polymer ?
#
loop_
_entity_poly.entity_id
_entity_poly.type
_entity_poly.pdbx_seq_one_letter_code
_entity_poly.pdbx_strand_id
1 'polypeptide(L)'
;MNDLKKLSKKNKYLKGSVELHVVKNKIQYFNRGEDIYILHKKSINQIIDSLNSTLILGINEREKVSAPIGINAKSLNTSIRKSMSIIKDINFETSVINGSFIPLSQKSDFDFSIYDKETNYYNFWNYCYGLEARKKGPEIFEKYFSDSERKKEWERYMSKYENDKYTKDLIVPSTSFNIIGEIQFGNWAMLYKDMFRLVAAMNKGAKIDLYVYICSTGLLKTLLSDQIVYLDKAIKEFKENVNNHNITVPVMIIPIDIDENSFTENNYKNAFDAVHTMINEYNDDFEELIKLQEEKEAYENSIDMEIIKPVKNMNDISNKIDILKKEMHKKITIINEYLYNPFE
;
A
#
# COMPACT_ATOMS: atom_id res chain seq x y z
N MET A 1 12.74 -30.03 -6.29
CA MET A 1 14.19 -29.92 -6.64
C MET A 1 14.35 -29.35 -8.06
N ASN A 2 13.50 -28.39 -8.45
CA ASN A 2 13.40 -27.80 -9.81
C ASN A 2 13.58 -26.26 -9.82
N ASP A 3 14.07 -25.65 -8.74
CA ASP A 3 13.86 -24.21 -8.51
C ASP A 3 15.11 -23.33 -8.66
N LEU A 4 16.28 -23.90 -8.95
CA LEU A 4 17.47 -23.11 -9.27
C LEU A 4 17.36 -22.59 -10.70
N LYS A 5 17.50 -21.28 -10.85
CA LYS A 5 17.51 -20.57 -12.13
C LYS A 5 18.44 -19.37 -12.04
N LYS A 6 18.89 -18.84 -13.18
CA LYS A 6 19.58 -17.55 -13.23
C LYS A 6 18.78 -16.45 -12.53
N LEU A 7 19.48 -15.62 -11.79
CA LEU A 7 18.94 -14.43 -11.15
C LEU A 7 19.11 -13.22 -12.06
N SER A 8 18.04 -12.42 -12.16
CA SER A 8 18.07 -11.10 -12.80
C SER A 8 18.49 -10.04 -11.80
N LYS A 9 19.33 -9.09 -12.26
CA LYS A 9 19.64 -7.84 -11.56
C LYS A 9 18.52 -6.80 -11.65
N LYS A 10 17.68 -6.88 -12.70
CA LYS A 10 16.60 -5.93 -12.94
C LYS A 10 15.43 -6.15 -11.98
N ASN A 11 14.72 -5.05 -11.66
CA ASN A 11 13.50 -5.04 -10.85
C ASN A 11 13.69 -5.63 -9.44
N LYS A 12 14.89 -5.49 -8.89
CA LYS A 12 15.21 -5.83 -7.51
C LYS A 12 15.04 -4.60 -6.62
N TYR A 13 14.45 -4.81 -5.46
CA TYR A 13 14.30 -3.77 -4.44
C TYR A 13 15.18 -4.15 -3.26
N LEU A 14 16.06 -3.25 -2.82
CA LEU A 14 16.76 -3.42 -1.55
C LEU A 14 15.82 -3.08 -0.41
N LYS A 15 15.97 -3.79 0.71
CA LYS A 15 15.30 -3.45 1.96
C LYS A 15 16.00 -2.24 2.58
N GLY A 16 15.30 -1.10 2.61
CA GLY A 16 15.78 0.13 3.24
C GLY A 16 14.99 0.47 4.49
N SER A 17 15.67 0.98 5.52
CA SER A 17 15.02 1.57 6.71
C SER A 17 15.14 3.08 6.60
N VAL A 18 14.01 3.79 6.63
CA VAL A 18 13.98 5.26 6.57
C VAL A 18 13.10 5.81 7.68
N GLU A 19 13.40 7.00 8.17
CA GLU A 19 12.58 7.70 9.14
C GLU A 19 11.63 8.66 8.42
N LEU A 20 10.33 8.33 8.45
CA LEU A 20 9.28 9.18 7.91
C LEU A 20 8.83 10.18 8.98
N HIS A 21 8.58 11.42 8.57
CA HIS A 21 8.01 12.43 9.45
C HIS A 21 6.99 13.32 8.72
N VAL A 22 6.08 13.90 9.50
CA VAL A 22 5.16 14.95 9.03
C VAL A 22 5.84 16.29 9.12
N VAL A 23 5.86 17.06 8.02
CA VAL A 23 6.41 18.41 7.99
C VAL A 23 5.37 19.40 8.53
N LYS A 24 5.21 19.41 9.86
CA LYS A 24 4.08 20.06 10.57
C LYS A 24 3.85 21.53 10.17
N ASN A 25 4.92 22.31 9.99
CA ASN A 25 4.83 23.72 9.60
C ASN A 25 4.39 23.95 8.15
N LYS A 26 4.28 22.90 7.34
CA LYS A 26 3.80 22.95 5.95
C LYS A 26 2.39 22.38 5.78
N ILE A 27 1.74 21.91 6.84
CA ILE A 27 0.34 21.49 6.80
C ILE A 27 -0.51 22.65 6.28
N GLN A 28 -1.44 22.35 5.36
CA GLN A 28 -2.35 23.35 4.79
C GLN A 28 -3.80 22.97 5.05
N TYR A 29 -4.63 23.99 5.25
CA TYR A 29 -6.05 23.85 5.52
C TYR A 29 -6.85 24.65 4.50
N PHE A 30 -8.00 24.11 4.11
CA PHE A 30 -8.98 24.83 3.29
C PHE A 30 -10.38 24.65 3.87
N ASN A 31 -11.24 25.62 3.58
CA ASN A 31 -12.67 25.57 3.88
C ASN A 31 -12.97 25.15 5.35
N ARG A 32 -12.36 25.88 6.29
CA ARG A 32 -12.47 25.64 7.75
C ARG A 32 -11.84 24.33 8.24
N GLY A 33 -10.95 23.70 7.44
CA GLY A 33 -10.18 22.53 7.87
C GLY A 33 -9.38 22.76 9.15
N GLU A 34 -8.91 23.98 9.39
CA GLU A 34 -8.17 24.34 10.62
C GLU A 34 -9.10 24.35 11.84
N ASP A 35 -10.31 24.91 11.73
CA ASP A 35 -11.31 24.88 12.81
C ASP A 35 -11.62 23.44 13.22
N ILE A 36 -11.84 22.57 12.23
CA ILE A 36 -12.11 21.14 12.44
C ILE A 36 -10.91 20.45 13.08
N TYR A 37 -9.69 20.78 12.62
CA TYR A 37 -8.46 20.29 13.24
C TYR A 37 -8.37 20.65 14.71
N ILE A 38 -8.65 21.90 15.07
CA ILE A 38 -8.61 22.37 16.45
C ILE A 38 -9.67 21.64 17.30
N LEU A 39 -10.90 21.53 16.78
CA LEU A 39 -12.03 20.90 17.48
C LEU A 39 -11.80 19.40 17.74
N HIS A 40 -11.23 18.69 16.76
CA HIS A 40 -11.01 17.23 16.81
C HIS A 40 -9.53 16.83 16.90
N LYS A 41 -8.71 17.72 17.49
CA LYS A 41 -7.25 17.62 17.52
C LYS A 41 -6.73 16.27 17.99
N LYS A 42 -7.35 15.70 19.03
CA LYS A 42 -6.94 14.39 19.58
C LYS A 42 -7.03 13.28 18.53
N SER A 43 -8.15 13.19 17.82
CA SER A 43 -8.36 12.15 16.80
C SER A 43 -7.48 12.38 15.57
N ILE A 44 -7.34 13.62 15.11
CA ILE A 44 -6.55 13.94 13.93
C ILE A 44 -5.05 13.80 14.20
N ASN A 45 -4.59 14.12 15.41
CA ASN A 45 -3.20 13.88 15.79
C ASN A 45 -2.82 12.39 15.77
N GLN A 46 -3.76 11.45 15.96
CA GLN A 46 -3.44 10.03 15.80
C GLN A 46 -3.01 9.71 14.35
N ILE A 47 -3.61 10.37 13.35
CA ILE A 47 -3.18 10.27 11.94
C ILE A 47 -1.76 10.85 11.81
N ILE A 48 -1.54 12.08 12.27
CA ILE A 48 -0.23 12.75 12.19
C ILE A 48 0.85 11.91 12.86
N ASP A 49 0.60 11.44 14.08
CA ASP A 49 1.58 10.73 14.90
C ASP A 49 1.90 9.36 14.27
N SER A 50 0.92 8.66 13.70
CA SER A 50 1.16 7.40 12.96
C SER A 50 2.06 7.57 11.73
N LEU A 51 2.14 8.77 11.17
CA LEU A 51 3.00 9.09 10.03
C LEU A 51 4.44 9.47 10.46
N ASN A 52 4.71 9.58 11.76
CA ASN A 52 6.08 9.74 12.28
C ASN A 52 6.60 8.38 12.72
N SER A 53 7.21 7.64 11.80
CA SER A 53 7.66 6.26 12.07
C SER A 53 8.85 5.86 11.21
N THR A 54 9.63 4.90 11.73
CA THR A 54 10.64 4.21 10.94
C THR A 54 9.96 3.17 10.03
N LEU A 55 10.15 3.31 8.72
CA LEU A 55 9.54 2.45 7.71
C LEU A 55 10.58 1.56 7.04
N ILE A 56 10.17 0.32 6.76
CA ILE A 56 10.94 -0.59 5.92
C ILE A 56 10.38 -0.53 4.49
N LEU A 57 11.16 0.00 3.57
CA LEU A 57 10.76 0.29 2.20
C LEU A 57 11.56 -0.52 1.18
N GLY A 58 11.00 -0.65 -0.02
CA GLY A 58 11.69 -1.15 -1.20
C GLY A 58 12.42 0.00 -1.88
N ILE A 59 13.75 0.00 -1.80
CA ILE A 59 14.63 0.95 -2.48
C ILE A 59 14.97 0.39 -3.86
N ASN A 60 14.94 1.21 -4.91
CA ASN A 60 15.20 0.77 -6.28
C ASN A 60 16.28 1.61 -6.95
N GLU A 61 17.05 0.99 -7.84
CA GLU A 61 17.87 1.71 -8.80
C GLU A 61 16.99 2.34 -9.90
N ARG A 62 17.49 3.43 -10.46
CA ARG A 62 16.86 4.21 -11.54
C ARG A 62 17.89 4.43 -12.63
N GLU A 63 17.41 4.48 -13.87
CA GLU A 63 18.24 4.84 -15.03
C GLU A 63 18.61 6.33 -15.05
N LYS A 64 18.02 7.15 -14.16
CA LYS A 64 18.24 8.59 -14.08
C LYS A 64 19.59 8.89 -13.41
N VAL A 65 20.54 9.40 -14.18
CA VAL A 65 21.90 9.73 -13.70
C VAL A 65 21.90 10.70 -12.52
N SER A 66 20.96 11.67 -12.50
CA SER A 66 20.90 12.69 -11.45
C SER A 66 20.20 12.24 -10.16
N ALA A 67 19.57 11.06 -10.17
CA ALA A 67 18.86 10.48 -9.03
C ALA A 67 18.81 8.95 -9.24
N PRO A 68 19.95 8.26 -9.10
CA PRO A 68 20.09 6.85 -9.43
C PRO A 68 19.38 5.93 -8.44
N ILE A 69 19.01 6.44 -7.26
CA ILE A 69 18.29 5.68 -6.23
C ILE A 69 16.91 6.28 -6.02
N GLY A 70 15.93 5.42 -5.74
CA GLY A 70 14.57 5.79 -5.45
C GLY A 70 13.89 4.89 -4.44
N ILE A 71 12.68 5.30 -4.07
CA ILE A 71 11.74 4.57 -3.24
C ILE A 71 10.61 4.06 -4.12
N ASN A 72 10.27 2.79 -3.94
CA ASN A 72 9.11 2.19 -4.56
C ASN A 72 7.82 2.71 -3.90
N ALA A 73 6.99 3.43 -4.66
CA ALA A 73 5.75 4.03 -4.16
C ALA A 73 4.74 3.01 -3.58
N LYS A 74 4.72 1.77 -4.10
CA LYS A 74 3.86 0.71 -3.56
C LYS A 74 4.33 0.30 -2.17
N SER A 75 5.63 0.10 -1.97
CA SER A 75 6.20 -0.22 -0.65
C SER A 75 5.96 0.90 0.39
N LEU A 76 6.04 2.16 -0.05
CA LEU A 76 5.75 3.32 0.78
C LEU A 76 4.27 3.35 1.21
N ASN A 77 3.34 3.19 0.27
CA ASN A 77 1.91 3.11 0.55
C ASN A 77 1.57 1.97 1.53
N THR A 78 2.11 0.77 1.29
CA THR A 78 1.90 -0.38 2.17
C THR A 78 2.41 -0.09 3.59
N SER A 79 3.60 0.49 3.72
CA SER A 79 4.23 0.76 5.01
C SER A 79 3.51 1.86 5.78
N ILE A 80 3.05 2.91 5.11
CA ILE A 80 2.23 3.96 5.73
C ILE A 80 0.90 3.39 6.23
N ARG A 81 0.21 2.59 5.41
CA ARG A 81 -1.04 1.94 5.83
C ARG A 81 -0.83 1.03 7.05
N LYS A 82 0.29 0.31 7.10
CA LYS A 82 0.68 -0.48 8.28
C LYS A 82 0.93 0.40 9.51
N SER A 83 1.58 1.54 9.38
CA SER A 83 1.74 2.47 10.51
C SER A 83 0.40 3.05 10.97
N MET A 84 -0.49 3.38 10.03
CA MET A 84 -1.81 3.93 10.32
C MET A 84 -2.79 2.89 10.91
N SER A 85 -2.55 1.58 10.75
CA SER A 85 -3.47 0.54 11.24
C SER A 85 -3.56 0.46 12.77
N ILE A 86 -2.67 1.15 13.50
CA ILE A 86 -2.75 1.30 14.95
C ILE A 86 -3.89 2.22 15.40
N ILE A 87 -4.39 3.07 14.48
CA ILE A 87 -5.45 4.04 14.78
C ILE A 87 -6.74 3.27 14.98
N LYS A 88 -7.38 3.48 16.13
CA LYS A 88 -8.64 2.84 16.45
C LYS A 88 -9.71 3.28 15.44
N ASP A 89 -10.49 2.29 14.97
CA ASP A 89 -11.62 2.50 14.05
C ASP A 89 -11.24 3.06 12.66
N ILE A 90 -9.95 3.03 12.30
CA ILE A 90 -9.54 3.29 10.91
C ILE A 90 -9.95 2.12 10.01
N ASN A 91 -10.46 2.46 8.84
CA ASN A 91 -10.80 1.51 7.81
C ASN A 91 -10.02 1.84 6.54
N PHE A 92 -9.40 0.83 5.93
CA PHE A 92 -8.75 0.99 4.63
C PHE A 92 -9.70 0.56 3.52
N GLU A 93 -9.49 1.14 2.33
CA GLU A 93 -10.30 0.90 1.15
C GLU A 93 -11.79 1.16 1.38
N THR A 94 -12.19 2.43 1.49
CA THR A 94 -13.57 2.83 1.75
C THR A 94 -14.30 3.26 0.49
N SER A 95 -15.45 2.65 0.22
CA SER A 95 -16.43 3.11 -0.79
C SER A 95 -17.57 3.88 -0.14
N VAL A 96 -18.16 4.81 -0.90
CA VAL A 96 -19.35 5.55 -0.47
C VAL A 96 -20.59 5.06 -1.21
N ILE A 97 -21.57 4.57 -0.45
CA ILE A 97 -22.85 4.05 -0.93
C ILE A 97 -23.99 4.77 -0.20
N ASN A 98 -24.72 5.63 -0.90
CA ASN A 98 -25.87 6.39 -0.38
C ASN A 98 -25.63 7.01 1.01
N GLY A 99 -24.54 7.77 1.13
CA GLY A 99 -24.16 8.47 2.35
C GLY A 99 -23.42 7.62 3.38
N SER A 100 -23.29 6.32 3.14
CA SER A 100 -22.58 5.39 4.02
C SER A 100 -21.19 5.04 3.52
N PHE A 101 -20.25 4.96 4.45
CA PHE A 101 -18.89 4.49 4.30
C PHE A 101 -18.84 2.97 4.46
N ILE A 102 -18.41 2.28 3.42
CA ILE A 102 -18.36 0.82 3.34
C ILE A 102 -16.92 0.42 3.00
N PRO A 103 -16.14 -0.08 3.97
CA PRO A 103 -14.81 -0.63 3.71
C PRO A 103 -14.91 -1.87 2.81
N LEU A 104 -14.00 -2.09 1.88
CA LEU A 104 -13.99 -3.23 0.95
C LEU A 104 -12.63 -3.92 0.96
N SER A 105 -12.58 -5.20 0.59
CA SER A 105 -11.32 -5.95 0.46
C SER A 105 -10.56 -5.65 -0.85
N GLN A 106 -11.16 -4.84 -1.72
CA GLN A 106 -10.64 -4.47 -3.04
C GLN A 106 -10.53 -2.96 -3.17
N LYS A 107 -9.83 -2.51 -4.21
CA LYS A 107 -9.66 -1.08 -4.51
C LYS A 107 -10.99 -0.34 -4.53
N SER A 108 -11.05 0.76 -3.80
CA SER A 108 -12.28 1.47 -3.47
C SER A 108 -12.24 2.97 -3.86
N ASP A 109 -13.15 3.77 -3.31
CA ASP A 109 -13.24 5.20 -3.59
C ASP A 109 -12.12 5.98 -2.88
N PHE A 110 -11.83 5.67 -1.62
CA PHE A 110 -10.84 6.36 -0.78
C PHE A 110 -9.88 5.39 -0.11
N ASP A 111 -8.61 5.78 0.03
CA ASP A 111 -7.59 4.95 0.67
C ASP A 111 -7.92 4.61 2.13
N PHE A 112 -8.46 5.56 2.90
CA PHE A 112 -8.86 5.34 4.28
C PHE A 112 -10.06 6.18 4.74
N SER A 113 -10.68 5.75 5.83
CA SER A 113 -11.71 6.49 6.54
C SER A 113 -11.70 6.22 8.04
N ILE A 114 -12.20 7.17 8.82
CA ILE A 114 -12.58 7.04 10.23
C ILE A 114 -13.97 7.65 10.33
N TYR A 115 -14.98 6.86 10.65
CA TYR A 115 -16.36 7.35 10.67
C TYR A 115 -17.09 6.88 11.91
N ASP A 116 -18.12 7.64 12.28
CA ASP A 116 -19.02 7.27 13.36
C ASP A 116 -19.87 6.07 12.92
N LYS A 117 -19.66 4.92 13.59
CA LYS A 117 -20.29 3.65 13.19
C LYS A 117 -21.81 3.69 13.31
N GLU A 118 -22.34 4.40 14.29
CA GLU A 118 -23.78 4.46 14.54
C GLU A 118 -24.49 5.23 13.42
N THR A 119 -24.10 6.47 13.16
CA THR A 119 -24.68 7.27 12.07
C THR A 119 -24.49 6.60 10.71
N ASN A 120 -23.33 5.98 10.47
CA ASN A 120 -23.06 5.23 9.26
C ASN A 120 -24.03 4.04 9.07
N TYR A 121 -24.31 3.33 10.17
CA TYR A 121 -25.28 2.24 10.20
C TYR A 121 -26.70 2.73 9.86
N TYR A 122 -27.15 3.84 10.45
CA TYR A 122 -28.50 4.37 10.22
C TYR A 122 -28.67 4.77 8.75
N ASN A 123 -27.66 5.45 8.17
CA ASN A 123 -27.66 5.82 6.76
C ASN A 123 -27.81 4.60 5.84
N PHE A 124 -27.05 3.53 6.10
CA PHE A 124 -27.07 2.35 5.24
C PHE A 124 -28.34 1.51 5.46
N TRP A 125 -28.84 1.47 6.69
CA TRP A 125 -30.13 0.84 6.99
C TRP A 125 -31.24 1.58 6.25
N ASN A 126 -31.29 2.91 6.28
CA ASN A 126 -32.29 3.69 5.54
C ASN A 126 -32.19 3.45 4.04
N TYR A 127 -30.97 3.30 3.50
CA TYR A 127 -30.78 2.94 2.10
C TYR A 127 -31.34 1.54 1.75
N CYS A 128 -31.15 0.56 2.62
CA CYS A 128 -31.59 -0.81 2.38
C CYS A 128 -33.06 -1.06 2.73
N TYR A 129 -33.57 -0.43 3.79
CA TYR A 129 -34.82 -0.79 4.45
C TYR A 129 -35.65 0.42 4.91
N GLY A 130 -35.26 1.65 4.60
CA GLY A 130 -36.06 2.85 4.87
C GLY A 130 -37.34 2.94 4.04
N LEU A 131 -38.04 4.06 4.15
CA LEU A 131 -39.29 4.34 3.42
C LEU A 131 -39.11 4.30 1.91
N GLU A 132 -38.03 4.92 1.43
CA GLU A 132 -37.68 5.01 0.02
C GLU A 132 -36.80 3.84 -0.44
N ALA A 133 -36.56 2.86 0.44
CA ALA A 133 -35.77 1.70 0.09
C ALA A 133 -36.49 0.90 -0.99
N ARG A 134 -35.81 0.68 -2.11
CA ARG A 134 -36.31 -0.20 -3.18
C ARG A 134 -36.41 -1.63 -2.62
N LYS A 135 -37.32 -2.46 -3.17
CA LYS A 135 -37.55 -3.89 -2.81
C LYS A 135 -36.33 -4.83 -2.97
N LYS A 136 -35.11 -4.29 -3.02
CA LYS A 136 -33.82 -4.98 -3.18
C LYS A 136 -32.87 -4.75 -2.00
N GLY A 137 -33.36 -4.26 -0.86
CA GLY A 137 -32.58 -4.09 0.38
C GLY A 137 -31.70 -5.29 0.76
N PRO A 138 -32.26 -6.50 0.82
CA PRO A 138 -31.47 -7.71 1.11
C PRO A 138 -30.39 -7.97 0.07
N GLU A 139 -30.68 -7.81 -1.23
CA GLU A 139 -29.69 -7.98 -2.30
C GLU A 139 -28.55 -6.96 -2.19
N ILE A 140 -28.88 -5.70 -1.84
CA ILE A 140 -27.91 -4.62 -1.63
C ILE A 140 -27.03 -4.95 -0.41
N PHE A 141 -27.62 -5.40 0.69
CA PHE A 141 -26.88 -5.81 1.88
C PHE A 141 -25.90 -6.94 1.56
N GLU A 142 -26.39 -8.03 0.97
CA GLU A 142 -25.55 -9.19 0.60
C GLU A 142 -24.42 -8.81 -0.37
N LYS A 143 -24.67 -7.87 -1.29
CA LYS A 143 -23.65 -7.38 -2.22
C LYS A 143 -22.45 -6.75 -1.52
N TYR A 144 -22.67 -6.02 -0.42
CA TYR A 144 -21.60 -5.26 0.25
C TYR A 144 -21.07 -5.93 1.52
N PHE A 145 -21.81 -6.89 2.08
CA PHE A 145 -21.48 -7.58 3.32
C PHE A 145 -21.37 -9.10 3.12
N SER A 146 -20.49 -9.53 2.22
CA SER A 146 -20.18 -10.95 2.01
C SER A 146 -19.19 -11.52 3.04
N ASP A 147 -18.48 -10.66 3.77
CA ASP A 147 -17.59 -11.04 4.87
C ASP A 147 -18.40 -11.44 6.11
N SER A 148 -18.16 -12.66 6.63
CA SER A 148 -18.90 -13.22 7.75
C SER A 148 -18.81 -12.43 9.05
N GLU A 149 -17.70 -11.72 9.33
CA GLU A 149 -17.54 -10.98 10.57
C GLU A 149 -18.27 -9.64 10.51
N ARG A 150 -18.03 -8.88 9.44
CA ARG A 150 -18.71 -7.60 9.24
C ARG A 150 -20.21 -7.80 9.04
N LYS A 151 -20.62 -8.84 8.33
CA LYS A 151 -22.02 -9.21 8.18
C LYS A 151 -22.68 -9.42 9.54
N LYS A 152 -22.06 -10.20 10.43
CA LYS A 152 -22.58 -10.43 11.80
C LYS A 152 -22.69 -9.13 12.60
N GLU A 153 -21.70 -8.24 12.52
CA GLU A 153 -21.75 -6.94 13.19
C GLU A 153 -22.97 -6.15 12.72
N TRP A 154 -23.15 -6.04 11.40
CA TRP A 154 -24.25 -5.30 10.80
C TRP A 154 -25.61 -5.94 11.07
N GLU A 155 -25.74 -7.27 10.95
CA GLU A 155 -26.96 -8.02 11.30
C GLU A 155 -27.38 -7.77 12.75
N ARG A 156 -26.41 -7.70 13.67
CA ARG A 156 -26.67 -7.36 15.08
C ARG A 156 -27.22 -5.95 15.25
N TYR A 157 -26.79 -4.99 14.44
CA TYR A 157 -27.40 -3.66 14.44
C TYR A 157 -28.79 -3.70 13.79
N MET A 158 -28.94 -4.42 12.67
CA MET A 158 -30.20 -4.59 11.91
C MET A 158 -31.33 -5.20 12.72
N SER A 159 -31.05 -6.21 13.54
CA SER A 159 -32.08 -6.90 14.32
C SER A 159 -32.82 -5.99 15.30
N LYS A 160 -32.21 -4.88 15.74
CA LYS A 160 -32.84 -3.88 16.61
C LYS A 160 -34.04 -3.18 15.96
N TYR A 161 -34.03 -3.10 14.62
CA TYR A 161 -35.01 -2.35 13.83
C TYR A 161 -35.75 -3.24 12.83
N GLU A 162 -35.79 -4.55 13.06
CA GLU A 162 -36.42 -5.51 12.14
C GLU A 162 -37.89 -5.17 11.86
N ASN A 163 -38.63 -4.80 12.91
CA ASN A 163 -40.05 -4.43 12.82
C ASN A 163 -40.30 -3.10 12.09
N ASP A 164 -39.25 -2.30 11.89
CA ASP A 164 -39.35 -0.97 11.28
C ASP A 164 -39.09 -1.00 9.77
N LYS A 165 -38.60 -2.12 9.23
CA LYS A 165 -38.23 -2.25 7.81
C LYS A 165 -39.39 -1.87 6.88
N TYR A 166 -39.10 -0.98 5.94
CA TYR A 166 -39.99 -0.45 4.92
C TYR A 166 -41.22 0.32 5.45
N THR A 167 -41.23 0.66 6.75
CA THR A 167 -42.33 1.39 7.38
C THR A 167 -41.96 2.80 7.81
N LYS A 168 -40.68 3.06 8.07
CA LYS A 168 -40.13 4.37 8.43
C LYS A 168 -38.64 4.43 8.16
N ASP A 169 -38.09 5.63 8.07
CA ASP A 169 -36.65 5.87 8.16
C ASP A 169 -36.22 5.95 9.63
N LEU A 170 -35.02 5.48 9.93
CA LEU A 170 -34.33 5.76 11.18
C LEU A 170 -33.87 7.21 11.22
N ILE A 171 -34.03 7.84 12.37
CA ILE A 171 -33.55 9.21 12.61
C ILE A 171 -32.05 9.16 12.85
N VAL A 172 -31.28 9.60 11.86
CA VAL A 172 -29.81 9.63 11.93
C VAL A 172 -29.38 10.66 12.98
N PRO A 173 -28.55 10.28 13.97
CA PRO A 173 -28.00 11.24 14.92
C PRO A 173 -27.30 12.43 14.23
N SER A 174 -27.56 13.64 14.71
CA SER A 174 -27.00 14.87 14.11
C SER A 174 -25.51 15.05 14.40
N THR A 175 -25.05 14.49 15.53
CA THR A 175 -23.65 14.53 15.97
C THR A 175 -22.89 13.33 15.41
N SER A 176 -21.97 13.60 14.50
CA SER A 176 -20.98 12.64 14.01
C SER A 176 -19.75 13.40 13.54
N PHE A 177 -18.62 12.70 13.54
CA PHE A 177 -17.36 13.21 13.01
C PHE A 177 -16.73 12.15 12.11
N ASN A 178 -16.72 12.43 10.81
CA ASN A 178 -16.26 11.52 9.77
C ASN A 178 -15.07 12.12 9.02
N ILE A 179 -13.98 11.35 8.98
CA ILE A 179 -12.78 11.61 8.19
C ILE A 179 -12.75 10.62 7.03
N ILE A 180 -12.48 11.12 5.83
CA ILE A 180 -12.02 10.31 4.70
C ILE A 180 -10.69 10.87 4.20
N GLY A 181 -9.85 10.03 3.60
CA GLY A 181 -8.60 10.54 3.08
C GLY A 181 -7.92 9.66 2.05
N GLU A 182 -6.91 10.28 1.43
CA GLU A 182 -6.10 9.70 0.36
C GLU A 182 -4.61 9.80 0.71
N ILE A 183 -3.86 8.79 0.31
CA ILE A 183 -2.41 8.71 0.41
C ILE A 183 -1.85 8.74 -1.02
N GLN A 184 -1.39 9.90 -1.47
CA GLN A 184 -1.04 10.08 -2.87
C GLN A 184 0.46 10.19 -3.14
N PHE A 185 0.99 9.14 -3.77
CA PHE A 185 2.34 9.10 -4.36
C PHE A 185 2.34 8.69 -5.83
N GLY A 186 1.16 8.68 -6.45
CA GLY A 186 0.96 8.42 -7.88
C GLY A 186 1.08 9.69 -8.73
N ASN A 187 0.84 9.51 -10.02
CA ASN A 187 0.88 10.59 -11.02
C ASN A 187 -0.08 11.74 -10.67
N TRP A 188 0.28 12.97 -11.04
CA TRP A 188 -0.54 14.18 -10.85
C TRP A 188 -2.00 14.05 -11.30
N ALA A 189 -2.30 13.26 -12.33
CA ALA A 189 -3.67 13.02 -12.78
C ALA A 189 -4.55 12.35 -11.72
N MET A 190 -3.96 11.60 -10.78
CA MET A 190 -4.69 10.97 -9.68
C MET A 190 -5.24 12.00 -8.69
N LEU A 191 -4.58 13.16 -8.51
CA LEU A 191 -5.11 14.25 -7.68
C LEU A 191 -6.51 14.68 -8.11
N TYR A 192 -6.75 14.87 -9.41
CA TYR A 192 -8.07 15.23 -9.93
C TYR A 192 -9.08 14.09 -9.75
N LYS A 193 -8.63 12.84 -9.92
CA LYS A 193 -9.48 11.67 -9.68
C LYS A 193 -9.95 11.62 -8.22
N ASP A 194 -9.06 11.89 -7.28
CA ASP A 194 -9.35 11.93 -5.84
C ASP A 194 -10.36 13.05 -5.53
N MET A 195 -10.18 14.24 -6.13
CA MET A 195 -11.15 15.35 -6.02
C MET A 195 -12.51 14.99 -6.60
N PHE A 196 -12.58 14.34 -7.77
CA PHE A 196 -13.86 13.91 -8.35
C PHE A 196 -14.56 12.84 -7.51
N ARG A 197 -13.80 11.94 -6.88
CA ARG A 197 -14.34 10.96 -5.92
C ARG A 197 -14.92 11.64 -4.70
N LEU A 198 -14.25 12.67 -4.19
CA LEU A 198 -14.74 13.51 -3.09
C LEU A 198 -16.07 14.17 -3.44
N VAL A 199 -16.16 14.82 -4.61
CA VAL A 199 -17.41 15.43 -5.10
C VAL A 199 -18.51 14.38 -5.29
N ALA A 200 -18.18 13.22 -5.86
CA ALA A 200 -19.15 12.13 -6.03
C ALA A 200 -19.67 11.59 -4.69
N ALA A 201 -18.81 11.51 -3.66
CA ALA A 201 -19.22 11.11 -2.32
C ALA A 201 -20.19 12.12 -1.69
N MET A 202 -19.93 13.42 -1.84
CA MET A 202 -20.83 14.48 -1.40
C MET A 202 -22.19 14.37 -2.09
N ASN A 203 -22.21 14.16 -3.41
CA ASN A 203 -23.44 13.99 -4.19
C ASN A 203 -24.22 12.71 -3.83
N LYS A 204 -23.54 11.68 -3.30
CA LYS A 204 -24.17 10.48 -2.74
C LYS A 204 -24.71 10.72 -1.31
N GLY A 205 -24.61 11.92 -0.76
CA GLY A 205 -25.12 12.27 0.57
C GLY A 205 -24.17 11.94 1.72
N ALA A 206 -22.88 11.69 1.46
CA ALA A 206 -21.93 11.41 2.54
C ALA A 206 -21.65 12.67 3.36
N LYS A 207 -21.84 12.57 4.67
CA LYS A 207 -21.42 13.61 5.62
C LYS A 207 -19.93 13.46 5.89
N ILE A 208 -19.12 14.33 5.29
CA ILE A 208 -17.67 14.38 5.43
C ILE A 208 -17.31 15.62 6.22
N ASP A 209 -16.83 15.44 7.45
CA ASP A 209 -16.46 16.54 8.34
C ASP A 209 -15.01 16.98 8.12
N LEU A 210 -14.15 16.07 7.64
CA LEU A 210 -12.79 16.39 7.22
C LEU A 210 -12.32 15.46 6.09
N TYR A 211 -11.78 16.06 5.04
CA TYR A 211 -11.01 15.34 4.03
C TYR A 211 -9.51 15.52 4.28
N VAL A 212 -8.79 14.40 4.45
CA VAL A 212 -7.35 14.39 4.70
C VAL A 212 -6.60 13.94 3.44
N TYR A 213 -5.63 14.75 3.00
CA TYR A 213 -4.82 14.44 1.83
C TYR A 213 -3.34 14.33 2.20
N ILE A 214 -2.77 13.13 2.15
CA ILE A 214 -1.37 12.88 2.48
C ILE A 214 -0.56 12.89 1.18
N CYS A 215 0.51 13.69 1.13
CA CYS A 215 1.35 13.81 -0.06
C CYS A 215 2.83 14.03 0.29
N SER A 216 3.71 13.81 -0.69
CA SER A 216 5.15 13.98 -0.51
C SER A 216 5.60 15.45 -0.54
N THR A 217 6.66 15.77 0.21
CA THR A 217 7.43 17.01 0.10
C THR A 217 8.94 16.71 0.19
N GLY A 218 9.75 17.76 0.11
CA GLY A 218 11.22 17.74 0.29
C GLY A 218 11.95 16.58 -0.37
N LEU A 219 12.73 15.82 0.40
CA LEU A 219 13.58 14.74 -0.11
C LEU A 219 12.76 13.57 -0.64
N LEU A 220 11.68 13.19 0.05
CA LEU A 220 10.80 12.11 -0.38
C LEU A 220 10.25 12.34 -1.78
N LYS A 221 9.91 13.58 -2.13
CA LYS A 221 9.47 13.95 -3.49
C LYS A 221 10.52 13.60 -4.54
N THR A 222 11.81 13.85 -4.29
CA THR A 222 12.88 13.58 -5.27
C THR A 222 13.17 12.08 -5.39
N LEU A 223 12.95 11.35 -4.30
CA LEU A 223 13.09 9.90 -4.21
C LEU A 223 11.86 9.12 -4.70
N LEU A 224 10.83 9.78 -5.24
CA LEU A 224 9.72 9.13 -5.93
C LEU A 224 9.83 9.35 -7.45
N SER A 225 8.99 8.66 -8.23
CA SER A 225 9.02 8.76 -9.69
C SER A 225 8.72 10.17 -10.17
N ASP A 226 9.15 10.51 -11.39
CA ASP A 226 8.80 11.81 -11.99
C ASP A 226 7.27 11.95 -12.17
N GLN A 227 6.78 13.19 -12.16
CA GLN A 227 5.37 13.56 -12.34
C GLN A 227 4.38 13.10 -11.23
N ILE A 228 4.88 12.75 -10.05
CA ILE A 228 4.01 12.48 -8.90
C ILE A 228 3.35 13.74 -8.35
N VAL A 229 2.28 13.55 -7.57
CA VAL A 229 1.72 14.61 -6.73
C VAL A 229 2.69 14.97 -5.60
N TYR A 230 2.91 16.27 -5.42
CA TYR A 230 3.68 16.83 -4.31
C TYR A 230 2.94 18.04 -3.73
N LEU A 231 3.37 18.46 -2.54
CA LEU A 231 2.71 19.48 -1.73
C LEU A 231 2.24 20.72 -2.53
N ASP A 232 3.14 21.44 -3.21
CA ASP A 232 2.75 22.71 -3.88
C ASP A 232 1.69 22.49 -4.97
N LYS A 233 1.77 21.37 -5.67
CA LYS A 233 0.76 20.99 -6.67
C LYS A 233 -0.57 20.68 -5.99
N ALA A 234 -0.58 19.89 -4.92
CA ALA A 234 -1.81 19.60 -4.16
C ALA A 234 -2.46 20.90 -3.63
N ILE A 235 -1.67 21.79 -3.00
CA ILE A 235 -2.13 23.10 -2.50
C ILE A 235 -2.80 23.90 -3.61
N LYS A 236 -2.12 24.03 -4.76
CA LYS A 236 -2.63 24.82 -5.88
C LYS A 236 -4.01 24.33 -6.32
N GLU A 237 -4.14 23.04 -6.58
CA GLU A 237 -5.36 22.47 -7.17
C GLU A 237 -6.52 22.40 -6.16
N PHE A 238 -6.25 22.10 -4.88
CA PHE A 238 -7.29 22.16 -3.84
C PHE A 238 -7.78 23.60 -3.63
N LYS A 239 -6.86 24.57 -3.57
CA LYS A 239 -7.20 25.98 -3.45
C LYS A 239 -8.10 26.44 -4.60
N GLU A 240 -7.77 26.08 -5.83
CA GLU A 240 -8.57 26.42 -7.01
C GLU A 240 -9.98 25.82 -6.95
N ASN A 241 -10.11 24.53 -6.61
CA ASN A 241 -11.41 23.87 -6.53
C ASN A 241 -12.27 24.33 -5.33
N VAL A 242 -11.64 24.72 -4.23
CA VAL A 242 -12.35 25.33 -3.09
C VAL A 242 -12.84 26.74 -3.46
N ASN A 243 -11.99 27.57 -4.07
CA ASN A 243 -12.37 28.92 -4.51
C ASN A 243 -13.49 28.91 -5.55
N ASN A 244 -13.50 27.91 -6.42
CA ASN A 244 -14.55 27.69 -7.42
C ASN A 244 -15.80 26.99 -6.85
N HIS A 245 -15.84 26.72 -5.54
CA HIS A 245 -16.96 26.05 -4.85
C HIS A 245 -17.24 24.62 -5.33
N ASN A 246 -16.30 23.98 -6.02
CA ASN A 246 -16.40 22.56 -6.42
C ASN A 246 -16.24 21.64 -5.21
N ILE A 247 -15.39 22.03 -4.25
CA ILE A 247 -15.14 21.30 -3.01
C ILE A 247 -15.61 22.17 -1.84
N THR A 248 -16.69 21.74 -1.18
CA THR A 248 -17.30 22.45 -0.05
C THR A 248 -17.13 21.72 1.28
N VAL A 249 -16.33 20.65 1.32
CA VAL A 249 -15.91 19.98 2.56
C VAL A 249 -14.65 20.63 3.14
N PRO A 250 -14.43 20.57 4.46
CA PRO A 250 -13.17 20.96 5.06
C PRO A 250 -12.02 20.05 4.60
N VAL A 251 -10.87 20.63 4.25
CA VAL A 251 -9.70 19.89 3.74
C VAL A 251 -8.47 20.16 4.58
N MET A 252 -7.69 19.12 4.85
CA MET A 252 -6.37 19.17 5.47
C MET A 252 -5.36 18.43 4.59
N ILE A 253 -4.33 19.13 4.12
CA ILE A 253 -3.20 18.53 3.41
C ILE A 253 -2.07 18.28 4.40
N ILE A 254 -1.65 17.02 4.51
CA ILE A 254 -0.56 16.58 5.40
C ILE A 254 0.66 16.24 4.53
N PRO A 255 1.68 17.12 4.48
CA PRO A 255 2.94 16.79 3.83
C PRO A 255 3.78 15.86 4.70
N ILE A 256 4.28 14.80 4.08
CA ILE A 256 5.26 13.90 4.67
C ILE A 256 6.58 13.95 3.91
N ASP A 257 7.66 13.71 4.64
CA ASP A 257 9.02 13.68 4.13
C ASP A 257 9.83 12.62 4.88
N ILE A 258 11.05 12.35 4.42
CA ILE A 258 12.00 11.48 5.11
C ILE A 258 13.11 12.31 5.76
N ASP A 259 13.62 11.84 6.90
CA ASP A 259 14.81 12.43 7.50
C ASP A 259 16.03 12.18 6.61
N GLU A 260 16.73 13.25 6.21
CA GLU A 260 17.93 13.19 5.38
C GLU A 260 19.05 12.34 6.02
N ASN A 261 19.09 12.27 7.36
CA ASN A 261 20.06 11.44 8.07
C ASN A 261 19.73 9.94 7.99
N SER A 262 18.47 9.60 7.74
CA SER A 262 18.01 8.21 7.63
C SER A 262 18.20 7.62 6.23
N PHE A 263 18.55 8.44 5.24
CA PHE A 263 18.70 8.02 3.86
C PHE A 263 20.00 8.56 3.24
N THR A 264 20.91 7.66 2.88
CA THR A 264 22.16 8.04 2.21
C THR A 264 22.27 7.32 0.86
N GLU A 265 22.22 8.08 -0.23
CA GLU A 265 22.27 7.53 -1.59
C GLU A 265 23.49 6.63 -1.84
N ASN A 266 24.67 7.08 -1.41
CA ASN A 266 25.92 6.30 -1.56
C ASN A 266 25.87 4.95 -0.84
N ASN A 267 25.21 4.87 0.32
CA ASN A 267 25.09 3.61 1.05
C ASN A 267 24.25 2.61 0.26
N TYR A 268 23.14 3.06 -0.32
CA TYR A 268 22.30 2.20 -1.16
C TYR A 268 22.98 1.81 -2.47
N LYS A 269 23.72 2.73 -3.10
CA LYS A 269 24.52 2.41 -4.28
C LYS A 269 25.53 1.30 -4.01
N ASN A 270 26.31 1.43 -2.94
CA ASN A 270 27.27 0.40 -2.53
C ASN A 270 26.58 -0.95 -2.22
N ALA A 271 25.39 -0.91 -1.60
CA ALA A 271 24.61 -2.11 -1.33
C ALA A 271 24.09 -2.78 -2.62
N PHE A 272 23.68 -2.01 -3.62
CA PHE A 272 23.31 -2.54 -4.93
C PHE A 272 24.50 -3.19 -5.63
N ASP A 273 25.67 -2.54 -5.64
CA ASP A 273 26.90 -3.07 -6.22
C ASP A 273 27.30 -4.42 -5.57
N ALA A 274 27.16 -4.53 -4.24
CA ALA A 274 27.41 -5.76 -3.50
C ALA A 274 26.42 -6.88 -3.91
N VAL A 275 25.11 -6.58 -3.96
CA VAL A 275 24.10 -7.56 -4.39
C VAL A 275 24.30 -7.97 -5.85
N HIS A 276 24.66 -7.04 -6.74
CA HIS A 276 24.97 -7.35 -8.13
C HIS A 276 26.19 -8.25 -8.28
N THR A 277 27.18 -8.11 -7.40
CA THR A 277 28.35 -8.99 -7.33
C THR A 277 27.93 -10.39 -6.90
N MET A 278 27.16 -10.52 -5.81
CA MET A 278 26.63 -11.80 -5.34
C MET A 278 25.77 -12.52 -6.39
N ILE A 279 24.96 -11.76 -7.15
CA ILE A 279 24.15 -12.30 -8.25
C ILE A 279 25.04 -12.85 -9.38
N ASN A 280 26.15 -12.19 -9.71
CA ASN A 280 27.06 -12.69 -10.74
C ASN A 280 27.71 -14.00 -10.27
N GLU A 281 28.24 -14.03 -9.06
CA GLU A 281 28.84 -15.24 -8.49
C GLU A 281 27.84 -16.40 -8.45
N TYR A 282 26.58 -16.15 -8.07
CA TYR A 282 25.53 -17.17 -8.12
C TYR A 282 25.24 -17.64 -9.56
N ASN A 283 25.22 -16.72 -10.54
CA ASN A 283 24.94 -17.05 -11.93
C ASN A 283 26.10 -17.81 -12.58
N ASP A 284 27.34 -17.54 -12.17
CA ASP A 284 28.53 -18.28 -12.60
C ASP A 284 28.48 -19.72 -12.07
N ASP A 285 28.13 -19.90 -10.78
CA ASP A 285 27.88 -21.23 -10.20
C ASP A 285 26.74 -21.97 -10.93
N PHE A 286 25.67 -21.26 -11.32
CA PHE A 286 24.55 -21.86 -12.05
C PHE A 286 24.98 -22.38 -13.43
N GLU A 287 25.87 -21.68 -14.13
CA GLU A 287 26.45 -22.13 -15.40
C GLU A 287 27.39 -23.33 -15.20
N GLU A 288 28.18 -23.35 -14.12
CA GLU A 288 28.98 -24.52 -13.77
C GLU A 288 28.10 -25.74 -13.45
N LEU A 289 27.00 -25.53 -12.74
CA LEU A 289 26.03 -26.58 -12.44
C LEU A 289 25.45 -27.20 -13.71
N ILE A 290 25.06 -26.37 -14.69
CA ILE A 290 24.57 -26.86 -15.99
C ILE A 290 25.63 -27.73 -16.67
N LYS A 291 26.88 -27.25 -16.75
CA LYS A 291 27.98 -28.01 -17.37
C LYS A 291 28.22 -29.35 -16.67
N LEU A 292 28.23 -29.39 -15.35
CA LEU A 292 28.40 -30.64 -14.59
C LEU A 292 27.22 -31.60 -14.79
N GLN A 293 26.00 -31.09 -14.96
CA GLN A 293 24.83 -31.89 -15.29
C GLN A 293 24.92 -32.48 -16.70
N GLU A 294 25.30 -31.67 -17.69
CA GLU A 294 25.54 -32.13 -19.06
C GLU A 294 26.67 -33.17 -19.12
N GLU A 295 27.76 -32.97 -18.38
CA GLU A 295 28.86 -33.93 -18.25
C GLU A 295 28.38 -35.24 -17.64
N LYS A 296 27.57 -35.17 -16.57
CA LYS A 296 26.97 -36.33 -15.93
C LYS A 296 26.05 -37.10 -16.89
N GLU A 297 25.16 -36.40 -17.61
CA GLU A 297 24.26 -37.01 -18.59
C GLU A 297 25.03 -37.66 -19.75
N ALA A 298 26.07 -37.00 -20.27
CA ALA A 298 26.94 -37.57 -21.29
C ALA A 298 27.64 -38.84 -20.78
N TYR A 299 28.10 -38.84 -19.53
CA TYR A 299 28.68 -40.01 -18.89
C TYR A 299 27.66 -41.16 -18.76
N GLU A 300 26.45 -40.88 -18.27
CA GLU A 300 25.36 -41.85 -18.14
C GLU A 300 24.99 -42.49 -19.48
N ASN A 301 24.93 -41.69 -20.54
CA ASN A 301 24.64 -42.15 -21.90
C ASN A 301 25.80 -42.95 -22.54
N SER A 302 27.03 -42.84 -22.00
CA SER A 302 28.21 -43.58 -22.49
C SER A 302 28.39 -44.97 -21.86
N ILE A 303 27.64 -45.29 -20.79
CA ILE A 303 27.77 -46.53 -20.00
C ILE A 303 27.19 -47.78 -20.72
N ASP A 304 26.73 -47.65 -21.97
CA ASP A 304 26.42 -48.80 -22.84
C ASP A 304 27.68 -49.57 -23.33
N MET A 305 28.91 -49.12 -23.04
CA MET A 305 30.15 -49.83 -23.41
C MET A 305 31.23 -49.87 -22.30
N GLU A 306 31.28 -51.00 -21.58
CA GLU A 306 32.37 -51.57 -20.74
C GLU A 306 33.07 -50.81 -19.55
N ILE A 307 32.95 -51.43 -18.37
CA ILE A 307 33.93 -51.68 -17.27
C ILE A 307 34.38 -50.53 -16.31
N ILE A 308 33.84 -50.57 -15.08
CA ILE A 308 34.40 -50.35 -13.71
C ILE A 308 35.23 -49.07 -13.38
N LYS A 309 36.07 -48.51 -14.27
CA LYS A 309 36.63 -47.14 -14.11
C LYS A 309 35.60 -45.98 -14.15
N PRO A 310 34.42 -46.10 -14.79
CA PRO A 310 33.39 -45.06 -14.85
C PRO A 310 32.79 -44.64 -13.50
N VAL A 311 32.73 -45.54 -12.51
CA VAL A 311 31.93 -45.34 -11.29
C VAL A 311 32.53 -44.29 -10.33
N LYS A 312 33.87 -44.19 -10.27
CA LYS A 312 34.54 -43.23 -9.36
C LYS A 312 34.38 -41.77 -9.84
N ASN A 313 34.53 -41.53 -11.15
CA ASN A 313 34.30 -40.21 -11.75
C ASN A 313 32.83 -39.77 -11.63
N MET A 314 31.88 -40.68 -11.77
CA MET A 314 30.45 -40.36 -11.64
C MET A 314 30.05 -39.96 -10.21
N ASN A 315 30.61 -40.65 -9.20
CA ASN A 315 30.45 -40.26 -7.79
C ASN A 315 31.10 -38.90 -7.50
N ASP A 316 32.26 -38.61 -8.08
CA ASP A 316 32.93 -37.32 -7.92
C ASP A 316 32.13 -36.16 -8.55
N ILE A 317 31.58 -36.36 -9.76
CA ILE A 317 30.70 -35.36 -10.41
C ILE A 317 29.41 -35.16 -9.60
N SER A 318 28.79 -36.24 -9.12
CA SER A 318 27.57 -36.15 -8.30
C SER A 318 27.84 -35.41 -6.98
N ASN A 319 28.96 -35.68 -6.31
CA ASN A 319 29.37 -34.97 -5.11
C ASN A 319 29.60 -33.46 -5.37
N LYS A 320 30.25 -33.11 -6.49
CA LYS A 320 30.44 -31.70 -6.88
C LYS A 320 29.10 -30.99 -7.12
N ILE A 321 28.18 -31.64 -7.83
CA ILE A 321 26.82 -31.11 -8.06
C ILE A 321 26.11 -30.85 -6.72
N ASP A 322 26.18 -31.78 -5.78
CA ASP A 322 25.51 -31.64 -4.49
C ASP A 322 26.12 -30.54 -3.61
N ILE A 323 27.45 -30.39 -3.63
CA ILE A 323 28.15 -29.29 -2.94
C ILE A 323 27.74 -27.94 -3.54
N LEU A 324 27.83 -27.82 -4.87
CA LEU A 324 27.50 -26.59 -5.58
C LEU A 324 26.04 -26.18 -5.36
N LYS A 325 25.10 -27.13 -5.43
CA LYS A 325 23.70 -26.87 -5.09
C LYS A 325 23.54 -26.31 -3.66
N LYS A 326 24.25 -26.86 -2.67
CA LYS A 326 24.18 -26.37 -1.28
C LYS A 326 24.75 -24.96 -1.15
N GLU A 327 25.85 -24.66 -1.83
CA GLU A 327 26.46 -23.32 -1.84
C GLU A 327 25.54 -22.29 -2.51
N MET A 328 24.97 -22.64 -3.65
CA MET A 328 23.99 -21.81 -4.36
C MET A 328 22.75 -21.51 -3.51
N HIS A 329 22.22 -22.49 -2.76
CA HIS A 329 21.11 -22.23 -1.83
C HIS A 329 21.50 -21.25 -0.73
N LYS A 330 22.71 -21.36 -0.16
CA LYS A 330 23.21 -20.38 0.82
C LYS A 330 23.30 -18.98 0.21
N LYS A 331 23.85 -18.86 -0.99
CA LYS A 331 23.95 -17.58 -1.73
C LYS A 331 22.57 -16.96 -1.96
N ILE A 332 21.58 -17.74 -2.42
CA ILE A 332 20.20 -17.25 -2.58
C ILE A 332 19.62 -16.74 -1.25
N THR A 333 19.79 -17.49 -0.16
CA THR A 333 19.28 -17.09 1.16
C THR A 333 19.87 -15.74 1.56
N ILE A 334 21.20 -15.57 1.45
CA ILE A 334 21.88 -14.32 1.75
C ILE A 334 21.37 -13.18 0.85
N ILE A 335 21.28 -13.39 -0.46
CA ILE A 335 20.76 -12.38 -1.39
C ILE A 335 19.35 -11.95 -0.98
N ASN A 336 18.48 -12.89 -0.62
CA ASN A 336 17.10 -12.60 -0.24
C ASN A 336 17.00 -11.81 1.08
N GLU A 337 17.96 -11.90 2.00
CA GLU A 337 18.00 -11.08 3.23
C GLU A 337 18.16 -9.58 2.93
N TYR A 338 18.87 -9.23 1.84
CA TYR A 338 19.03 -7.84 1.40
C TYR A 338 17.83 -7.31 0.62
N LEU A 339 17.03 -8.20 0.05
CA LEU A 339 15.94 -7.80 -0.84
C LEU A 339 14.66 -7.52 -0.07
N TYR A 340 13.98 -6.45 -0.47
CA TYR A 340 12.63 -6.17 -0.04
C TYR A 340 11.66 -7.07 -0.80
N ASN A 341 10.86 -7.84 -0.06
CA ASN A 341 9.75 -8.59 -0.62
C ASN A 341 8.47 -7.75 -0.53
N PRO A 342 7.94 -7.20 -1.66
CA PRO A 342 6.75 -6.37 -1.64
C PRO A 342 5.44 -7.16 -1.47
N PHE A 343 5.53 -8.48 -1.24
CA PHE A 343 4.41 -9.41 -1.07
C PHE A 343 4.44 -10.15 0.28
N GLU A 344 5.42 -9.84 1.15
CA GLU A 344 5.34 -10.06 2.60
C GLU A 344 4.75 -8.81 3.26
#